data_AF-A0A497P0S9-F1
#
_entry.id   AF-A0A497P0S9-F1
#
_cell.length_a   1.000
_cell.length_b   1.000
_cell.length_c   1.000
_cell.angle_alpha   90.00
_cell.angle_beta   90.00
_cell.angle_gamma   90.00
#
_symmetry.space_group_name_H-M   'P 1'
#
loop_
_entity.id
_entity.type
_entity.pdbx_description
1 polymer ?
#
loop_
_entity_poly.entity_id
_entity_poly.type
_entity_poly.pdbx_seq_one_letter_code
_entity_poly.pdbx_strand_id
1 'polypeptide(L)'
;MSSANETRTLIELMYENFPNCPVCGHDYAYDFSRKTNETYARCRVCGTRWILRLKEGELKISKMPAETRLLGDAVTTLGLIFLSLGTIIAFLLDPLLGAFFIVGGIAMTLIGVTLPSRKKKIKEEKPEKELEEKHRCPQCNKEISKALKICPYCRFNFKTVCPSCGKKVSSRFKLCPYCREKLKK
;
A
#
# COMPACT_ATOMS: atom_id res chain seq x y z
N MET A 1 -6.99 13.68 -30.79
CA MET A 1 -7.80 14.33 -29.73
C MET A 1 -7.47 13.70 -28.39
N SER A 2 -7.34 14.48 -27.31
CA SER A 2 -7.18 13.90 -25.96
C SER A 2 -8.40 13.04 -25.64
N SER A 3 -8.19 11.83 -25.12
CA SER A 3 -9.27 10.90 -24.77
C SER A 3 -10.36 11.59 -23.92
N ALA A 4 -10.00 12.53 -23.04
CA ALA A 4 -10.95 13.28 -22.22
C ALA A 4 -11.92 14.18 -23.02
N ASN A 5 -11.47 14.76 -24.13
CA ASN A 5 -12.29 15.65 -24.96
C ASN A 5 -13.36 14.86 -25.72
N GLU A 6 -13.02 13.66 -26.20
CA GLU A 6 -13.96 12.77 -26.90
C GLU A 6 -15.10 12.29 -25.98
N THR A 7 -14.75 11.86 -24.76
CA THR A 7 -15.53 12.02 -23.51
C THR A 7 -16.74 12.94 -23.58
N ARG A 8 -16.36 14.22 -23.46
CA ARG A 8 -17.26 15.32 -23.27
C ARG A 8 -18.16 15.54 -24.47
N THR A 9 -17.59 15.47 -25.68
CA THR A 9 -18.34 15.59 -26.94
C THR A 9 -19.43 14.50 -27.06
N LEU A 10 -19.14 13.25 -26.68
CA LEU A 10 -20.14 12.18 -26.70
C LEU A 10 -21.29 12.43 -25.73
N ILE A 11 -21.00 12.99 -24.55
CA ILE A 11 -22.02 13.31 -23.54
C ILE A 11 -22.90 14.48 -24.01
N GLU A 12 -22.28 15.54 -24.55
CA GLU A 12 -22.98 16.72 -25.08
C GLU A 12 -23.94 16.31 -26.22
N LEU A 13 -23.44 15.60 -27.23
CA LEU A 13 -24.26 15.09 -28.34
C LEU A 13 -25.38 14.14 -27.89
N MET A 14 -25.18 13.40 -26.79
CA MET A 14 -26.20 12.51 -26.23
C MET A 14 -27.41 13.28 -25.71
N TYR A 15 -27.17 14.36 -24.97
CA TYR A 15 -28.26 15.18 -24.42
C TYR A 15 -28.94 16.03 -25.49
N GLU A 16 -28.21 16.47 -26.52
CA GLU A 16 -28.78 17.21 -27.66
C GLU A 16 -29.71 16.33 -28.52
N ASN A 17 -29.27 15.11 -28.87
CA ASN A 17 -30.05 14.23 -29.74
C ASN A 17 -31.12 13.41 -28.98
N PHE A 18 -30.89 13.09 -27.70
CA PHE A 18 -31.75 12.21 -26.91
C PHE A 18 -32.03 12.76 -25.50
N PRO A 19 -32.80 13.87 -25.37
CA PRO A 19 -33.13 14.46 -24.06
C PRO A 19 -33.93 13.51 -23.16
N ASN A 20 -34.77 12.67 -23.78
CA ASN A 20 -35.55 11.63 -23.13
C ASN A 20 -35.02 10.24 -23.49
N CYS A 21 -35.17 9.28 -22.58
CA CYS A 21 -34.82 7.90 -22.82
C CYS A 21 -35.63 7.31 -23.99
N PRO A 22 -35.00 6.78 -25.06
CA PRO A 22 -35.72 6.24 -26.22
C PRO A 22 -36.48 4.94 -25.91
N VAL A 23 -36.26 4.36 -24.71
CA VAL A 23 -36.95 3.13 -24.26
C VAL A 23 -38.08 3.44 -23.30
N CYS A 24 -37.87 4.30 -22.29
CA CYS A 24 -38.86 4.55 -21.24
C CYS A 24 -39.43 5.98 -21.23
N GLY A 25 -38.99 6.86 -22.13
CA GLY A 25 -39.53 8.23 -22.28
C GLY A 25 -39.20 9.21 -21.16
N HIS A 26 -38.53 8.77 -20.08
CA HIS A 26 -38.18 9.63 -18.95
C HIS A 26 -37.01 10.56 -19.28
N ASP A 27 -37.05 11.74 -18.72
CA ASP A 27 -36.13 12.85 -18.92
C ASP A 27 -34.82 12.69 -18.12
N TYR A 28 -33.70 13.06 -18.74
CA TYR A 28 -32.37 13.31 -18.14
C TYR A 28 -31.82 12.31 -17.10
N ALA A 29 -32.22 11.04 -17.18
CA ALA A 29 -31.80 10.02 -16.23
C ALA A 29 -30.57 9.21 -16.70
N TYR A 30 -29.63 9.77 -17.47
CA TYR A 30 -28.46 9.02 -17.93
C TYR A 30 -27.29 9.07 -16.92
N ASP A 31 -26.69 7.90 -16.69
CA ASP A 31 -25.43 7.70 -15.98
C ASP A 31 -24.37 7.30 -17.00
N PHE A 32 -23.24 8.01 -17.01
CA PHE A 32 -22.17 7.80 -17.98
C PHE A 32 -20.98 7.12 -17.32
N SER A 33 -20.48 6.06 -17.95
CA SER A 33 -19.30 5.33 -17.49
C SER A 33 -18.35 5.15 -18.66
N ARG A 34 -17.05 5.22 -18.40
CA ARG A 34 -16.02 4.83 -19.36
C ARG A 34 -15.40 3.50 -18.93
N LYS A 35 -15.30 2.55 -19.85
CA LYS A 35 -14.53 1.31 -19.65
C LYS A 35 -13.57 1.18 -20.82
N THR A 36 -12.29 0.98 -20.51
CA THR A 36 -11.20 1.04 -21.49
C THR A 36 -11.23 2.34 -22.31
N ASN A 37 -11.60 2.27 -23.59
CA ASN A 37 -11.68 3.40 -24.54
C ASN A 37 -13.11 3.65 -25.05
N GLU A 38 -14.12 2.99 -24.49
CA GLU A 38 -15.51 3.18 -24.89
C GLU A 38 -16.29 3.96 -23.82
N THR A 39 -17.18 4.83 -24.28
CA THR A 39 -18.11 5.57 -23.42
C THR A 39 -19.47 4.90 -23.46
N TYR A 40 -20.06 4.68 -22.29
CA TYR A 40 -21.35 4.03 -22.14
C TYR A 40 -22.33 4.99 -21.47
N ALA A 41 -23.57 5.00 -21.94
CA ALA A 41 -24.69 5.67 -21.28
C ALA A 41 -25.64 4.62 -20.71
N ARG A 42 -26.11 4.81 -19.48
CA ARG A 42 -27.10 3.94 -18.83
C ARG A 42 -28.28 4.79 -18.37
N CYS A 43 -29.50 4.41 -18.72
CA CYS A 43 -30.68 5.01 -18.10
C CYS A 43 -30.81 4.54 -16.64
N ARG A 44 -30.93 5.46 -15.67
CA ARG A 44 -31.15 5.17 -14.25
C ARG A 44 -32.56 4.63 -13.97
N VAL A 45 -33.53 4.92 -14.83
CA VAL A 45 -34.93 4.45 -14.68
C VAL A 45 -35.09 3.04 -15.23
N CYS A 46 -34.84 2.82 -16.52
CA CYS A 46 -35.05 1.50 -17.13
C CYS A 46 -33.80 0.60 -17.13
N GLY A 47 -32.63 1.11 -16.74
CA GLY A 47 -31.38 0.34 -16.70
C GLY A 47 -30.77 0.00 -18.06
N THR A 48 -31.38 0.42 -19.18
CA THR A 48 -30.87 0.17 -20.53
C THR A 48 -29.52 0.85 -20.71
N ARG A 49 -28.59 0.15 -21.37
CA ARG A 49 -27.23 0.63 -21.65
C ARG A 49 -27.01 0.77 -23.14
N TRP A 50 -26.33 1.83 -23.52
CA TRP A 50 -25.88 2.11 -24.89
C TRP A 50 -24.38 2.35 -24.91
N ILE A 51 -23.76 1.90 -25.99
CA ILE A 51 -22.37 2.24 -26.31
C ILE A 51 -22.43 3.47 -27.21
N LEU A 52 -21.70 4.52 -26.83
CA LEU A 52 -21.61 5.76 -27.58
C LEU A 52 -20.33 5.74 -28.43
N ARG A 53 -20.48 5.96 -29.74
CA ARG A 53 -19.34 6.09 -30.65
C ARG A 53 -19.53 7.28 -31.57
N LEU A 54 -18.46 8.05 -31.78
CA LEU A 54 -18.40 9.09 -32.81
C LEU A 54 -17.98 8.44 -34.13
N LYS A 55 -18.74 8.70 -35.19
CA LYS A 55 -18.35 8.39 -36.57
C LYS A 55 -18.60 9.62 -37.43
N GLU A 56 -17.57 10.15 -38.08
CA GLU A 56 -17.68 11.28 -39.01
C GLU A 56 -18.32 12.54 -38.39
N GLY A 57 -18.22 12.71 -37.07
CA GLY A 57 -18.82 13.85 -36.34
C GLY A 57 -20.26 13.60 -35.87
N GLU A 58 -20.88 12.50 -36.26
CA GLU A 58 -22.22 12.10 -35.82
C GLU A 58 -22.15 11.11 -34.64
N LEU A 59 -23.11 11.25 -33.71
CA LEU A 59 -23.27 10.34 -32.60
C LEU A 59 -23.99 9.07 -33.04
N LYS A 60 -23.30 7.93 -32.98
CA LYS A 60 -23.88 6.61 -33.21
C LYS A 60 -24.06 5.87 -31.89
N ILE A 61 -25.31 5.60 -31.53
CA ILE A 61 -25.65 4.77 -30.38
C ILE A 61 -25.88 3.32 -30.82
N SER A 62 -25.31 2.36 -30.10
CA SER A 62 -25.65 0.95 -30.24
C SER A 62 -26.18 0.40 -28.91
N LYS A 63 -27.31 -0.32 -28.96
CA LYS A 63 -27.87 -0.99 -27.79
C LYS A 63 -26.90 -2.09 -27.36
N MET A 64 -26.49 -2.07 -26.09
CA MET A 64 -25.59 -3.09 -25.59
C MET A 64 -26.32 -4.44 -25.52
N PRO A 65 -25.79 -5.51 -26.14
CA PRO A 65 -26.44 -6.82 -26.11
C PRO A 65 -26.43 -7.39 -24.68
N ALA A 66 -27.58 -7.86 -24.22
CA ALA A 66 -27.77 -8.42 -22.87
C ALA A 66 -26.84 -9.62 -22.59
N GLU A 67 -26.41 -10.32 -23.63
CA GLU A 67 -25.47 -11.46 -23.60
C GLU A 67 -24.13 -11.15 -22.93
N THR A 68 -23.65 -9.91 -23.04
CA THR A 68 -22.39 -9.49 -22.40
C THR A 68 -22.46 -9.43 -20.87
N ARG A 69 -23.65 -9.49 -20.25
CA ARG A 69 -23.83 -9.67 -18.81
C ARG A 69 -23.62 -11.12 -18.37
N LEU A 70 -24.24 -12.06 -19.07
CA LEU A 70 -24.15 -13.49 -18.76
C LEU A 70 -22.71 -14.01 -18.79
N LEU A 71 -21.92 -13.54 -19.75
CA LEU A 71 -20.52 -13.93 -19.86
C LEU A 71 -19.67 -13.38 -18.69
N GLY A 72 -19.98 -12.17 -18.21
CA GLY A 72 -19.32 -11.58 -17.04
C GLY A 72 -19.66 -12.34 -15.75
N ASP A 73 -20.94 -12.62 -15.53
CA ASP A 73 -21.40 -13.35 -14.34
C ASP A 73 -20.89 -14.79 -14.34
N ALA A 74 -20.81 -15.44 -15.51
CA ALA A 74 -20.21 -16.77 -15.67
C ALA A 74 -18.71 -16.80 -15.38
N VAL A 75 -17.93 -15.82 -15.87
CA VAL A 75 -16.49 -15.74 -15.59
C VAL A 75 -16.24 -15.50 -14.09
N THR A 76 -17.07 -14.68 -13.46
CA THR A 76 -16.94 -14.38 -12.02
C THR A 76 -17.31 -15.59 -11.16
N THR A 77 -18.39 -16.30 -11.49
CA THR A 77 -18.80 -17.52 -10.78
C THR A 77 -17.79 -18.65 -10.97
N LEU A 78 -17.29 -18.87 -12.19
CA LEU A 78 -16.22 -19.84 -12.44
C LEU A 78 -14.95 -19.49 -11.66
N GLY A 79 -14.55 -18.20 -11.64
CA GLY A 79 -13.41 -17.75 -10.85
C GLY A 79 -13.54 -18.04 -9.35
N LEU A 80 -14.72 -17.84 -8.77
CA LEU A 80 -15.01 -18.18 -7.37
C LEU A 80 -14.98 -19.69 -7.11
N ILE A 81 -15.51 -20.49 -8.05
CA ILE A 81 -15.48 -21.95 -7.97
C ILE A 81 -14.03 -22.46 -7.98
N PHE A 82 -13.20 -21.99 -8.91
CA PHE A 82 -11.78 -22.36 -8.97
C PHE A 82 -11.02 -21.96 -7.70
N LEU A 83 -11.28 -20.77 -7.16
CA LEU A 83 -10.67 -20.30 -5.92
C LEU A 83 -11.05 -21.21 -4.74
N SER A 84 -12.34 -21.56 -4.62
CA SER A 84 -12.82 -22.46 -3.56
C SER A 84 -12.26 -23.88 -3.68
N LEU A 85 -12.26 -24.46 -4.88
CA LEU A 85 -11.70 -25.79 -5.14
C LEU A 85 -10.21 -25.84 -4.85
N GLY A 86 -9.45 -24.82 -5.27
CA GLY A 86 -8.03 -24.71 -4.96
C GLY A 86 -7.75 -24.72 -3.46
N THR A 87 -8.55 -24.00 -2.66
CA THR A 87 -8.40 -24.03 -1.19
C THR A 87 -8.75 -25.39 -0.60
N ILE A 88 -9.84 -26.02 -1.05
CA ILE A 88 -10.28 -27.33 -0.54
C ILE A 88 -9.25 -28.42 -0.88
N ILE A 89 -8.71 -28.39 -2.10
CA ILE A 89 -7.66 -29.29 -2.56
C ILE A 89 -6.37 -29.11 -1.74
N ALA A 90 -5.97 -27.87 -1.43
CA ALA A 90 -4.82 -27.60 -0.57
C ALA A 90 -5.02 -28.15 0.85
N PHE A 91 -6.22 -28.01 1.44
CA PHE A 91 -6.52 -28.59 2.76
C PHE A 91 -6.59 -30.12 2.76
N LEU A 92 -7.05 -30.74 1.67
CA LEU A 92 -7.16 -32.21 1.53
C LEU A 92 -5.83 -32.90 1.19
N LEU A 93 -4.97 -32.24 0.41
CA LEU A 93 -3.70 -32.83 -0.03
C LEU A 93 -2.56 -32.64 0.97
N ASP A 94 -2.64 -31.66 1.89
CA ASP A 94 -1.57 -31.40 2.87
C ASP A 94 -1.80 -31.82 4.35
N PRO A 95 -2.59 -32.87 4.69
CA PRO A 95 -2.54 -33.43 6.04
C PRO A 95 -1.18 -34.12 6.30
N LEU A 96 -0.50 -34.59 5.26
CA LEU A 96 0.79 -35.28 5.36
C LEU A 96 1.95 -34.32 5.67
N LEU A 97 1.98 -33.15 5.02
CA LEU A 97 2.98 -32.12 5.31
C LEU A 97 2.75 -31.50 6.69
N GLY A 98 1.48 -31.25 7.05
CA GLY A 98 1.12 -30.84 8.41
C GLY A 98 1.60 -31.84 9.47
N ALA A 99 1.32 -33.13 9.28
CA ALA A 99 1.80 -34.18 10.19
C ALA A 99 3.34 -34.25 10.26
N PHE A 100 4.04 -34.06 9.13
CA PHE A 100 5.50 -34.03 9.09
C PHE A 100 6.09 -32.92 9.97
N PHE A 101 5.55 -31.70 9.89
CA PHE A 101 6.01 -30.58 10.72
C PHE A 101 5.70 -30.80 12.21
N ILE A 102 4.54 -31.36 12.55
CA ILE A 102 4.17 -31.64 13.94
C ILE A 102 5.06 -32.74 14.53
N VAL A 103 5.24 -33.85 13.82
CA VAL A 103 6.12 -34.96 14.26
C VAL A 103 7.57 -34.49 14.34
N GLY A 104 8.04 -33.71 13.36
CA GLY A 104 9.37 -33.11 13.36
C GLY A 104 9.61 -32.18 14.54
N GLY A 105 8.63 -31.33 14.88
CA GLY A 105 8.70 -30.43 16.04
C GLY A 105 8.78 -31.17 17.38
N ILE A 106 7.98 -32.23 17.53
CA ILE A 106 8.01 -33.08 18.74
C ILE A 106 9.36 -33.81 18.85
N ALA A 107 9.86 -34.39 17.76
CA ALA A 107 11.15 -35.08 17.73
C ALA A 107 12.31 -34.15 18.11
N MET A 108 12.34 -32.93 17.54
CA MET A 108 13.35 -31.92 17.86
C MET A 108 13.35 -31.53 19.35
N THR A 109 12.17 -31.41 19.94
CA THR A 109 12.02 -31.06 21.36
C THR A 109 12.54 -32.18 22.26
N LEU A 110 12.23 -33.45 21.94
CA LEU A 110 12.68 -34.60 22.71
C LEU A 110 14.20 -34.81 22.64
N ILE A 111 14.82 -34.57 21.47
CA ILE A 111 16.28 -34.63 21.31
C ILE A 111 16.96 -33.56 22.18
N GLY A 112 16.43 -32.34 22.23
CA GLY A 112 16.97 -31.27 23.07
C GLY A 112 16.91 -31.57 24.57
N VAL A 113 15.89 -32.28 25.04
CA VAL A 113 15.71 -32.65 26.46
C VAL A 113 16.55 -33.87 26.85
N THR A 114 16.80 -34.79 25.93
CA THR A 114 17.54 -36.04 26.20
C THR A 114 19.05 -35.93 26.05
N LEU A 115 19.56 -34.89 25.37
CA LEU A 115 21.00 -34.65 25.29
C LEU A 115 21.55 -34.19 26.66
N PRO A 116 22.43 -34.98 27.31
CA PRO A 116 23.03 -34.57 28.57
C PRO A 116 23.89 -33.34 28.31
N SER A 117 23.48 -32.20 28.86
CA SER A 117 24.25 -30.97 28.83
C SER A 117 25.61 -31.20 29.48
N ARG A 118 26.66 -31.47 28.68
CA ARG A 118 28.05 -31.41 29.15
C ARG A 118 28.29 -30.00 29.65
N LYS A 119 28.32 -29.82 30.97
CA LYS A 119 28.72 -28.57 31.62
C LYS A 119 30.18 -28.29 31.23
N LYS A 120 30.41 -27.54 30.15
CA LYS A 120 31.68 -26.85 29.96
C LYS A 120 31.78 -25.85 31.10
N LYS A 121 32.84 -25.92 31.91
CA LYS A 121 33.16 -24.86 32.88
C LYS A 121 33.43 -23.59 32.08
N ILE A 122 32.42 -22.73 31.97
CA ILE A 122 32.54 -21.39 31.40
C ILE A 122 33.31 -20.58 32.42
N LYS A 123 34.51 -20.11 32.05
CA LYS A 123 35.21 -19.09 32.83
C LYS A 123 34.34 -17.83 32.76
N GLU A 124 33.88 -17.37 33.91
CA GLU A 124 33.15 -16.12 34.05
C GLU A 124 34.08 -14.95 33.72
N GLU A 125 34.07 -14.50 32.46
CA GLU A 125 34.49 -13.14 32.15
C GLU A 125 33.33 -12.20 32.45
N LYS A 126 33.51 -11.47 33.55
CA LYS A 126 32.63 -10.41 34.05
C LYS A 126 32.48 -9.35 32.94
N PRO A 127 31.29 -9.19 32.32
CA PRO A 127 31.11 -8.11 31.36
C PRO A 127 31.14 -6.79 32.12
N GLU A 128 32.16 -5.97 31.84
CA GLU A 128 32.17 -4.58 32.24
C GLU A 128 30.95 -3.90 31.63
N LYS A 129 30.04 -3.48 32.50
CA LYS A 129 28.91 -2.64 32.11
C LYS A 129 29.48 -1.31 31.63
N GLU A 130 29.57 -1.13 30.32
CA GLU A 130 29.69 0.22 29.75
C GLU A 130 28.48 1.02 30.23
N LEU A 131 28.77 1.99 31.09
CA LEU A 131 27.79 2.89 31.66
C LEU A 131 27.17 3.68 30.49
N GLU A 132 25.97 3.32 30.05
CA GLU A 132 25.20 4.14 29.12
C GLU A 132 24.97 5.51 29.76
N GLU A 133 25.80 6.48 29.40
CA GLU A 133 25.67 7.86 29.85
C GLU A 133 24.42 8.49 29.23
N LYS A 134 23.30 8.38 29.95
CA LYS A 134 22.04 9.07 29.66
C LYS A 134 22.24 10.57 29.91
N HIS A 135 21.74 11.41 29.01
CA HIS A 135 21.81 12.86 29.15
C HIS A 135 20.43 13.48 28.89
N ARG A 136 20.18 14.67 29.44
CA ARG A 136 18.92 15.40 29.21
C ARG A 136 19.04 16.27 27.95
N CYS A 137 17.98 16.29 27.16
CA CYS A 137 17.88 17.19 26.01
C CYS A 137 17.84 18.65 26.50
N PRO A 138 18.66 19.58 25.97
CA PRO A 138 18.70 20.96 26.43
C PRO A 138 17.44 21.77 26.06
N GLN A 139 16.64 21.31 25.08
CA GLN A 139 15.44 22.03 24.64
C GLN A 139 14.17 21.57 25.36
N CYS A 140 14.02 20.27 25.63
CA CYS A 140 12.79 19.72 26.24
C CYS A 140 13.01 19.06 27.60
N ASN A 141 14.26 19.05 28.09
CA ASN A 141 14.70 18.48 29.37
C ASN A 141 14.40 16.98 29.58
N LYS A 142 13.97 16.26 28.55
CA LYS A 142 13.71 14.81 28.62
C LYS A 142 15.01 14.01 28.51
N GLU A 143 15.07 12.89 29.23
CA GLU A 143 16.22 11.98 29.23
C GLU A 143 16.30 11.19 27.93
N ILE A 144 17.49 11.19 27.33
CA ILE A 144 17.78 10.56 26.04
C ILE A 144 19.19 9.96 26.04
N SER A 145 19.38 8.90 25.27
CA SER A 145 20.70 8.27 25.08
C SER A 145 21.60 9.15 24.20
N LYS A 146 22.90 9.25 24.53
CA LYS A 146 23.92 9.99 23.74
C LYS A 146 24.07 9.49 22.29
N ALA A 147 23.59 8.29 21.97
CA ALA A 147 23.64 7.73 20.62
C ALA A 147 22.62 8.39 19.64
N LEU A 148 21.61 9.11 20.14
CA LEU A 148 20.54 9.66 19.32
C LEU A 148 20.98 10.95 18.61
N LYS A 149 20.81 10.98 17.27
CA LYS A 149 21.17 12.14 16.43
C LYS A 149 20.16 13.29 16.55
N ILE A 150 18.89 12.96 16.78
CA ILE A 150 17.76 13.89 16.87
C ILE A 150 16.93 13.50 18.09
N CYS A 151 16.45 14.47 18.86
CA CYS A 151 15.57 14.21 19.99
C CYS A 151 14.19 13.74 19.46
N PRO A 152 13.67 12.58 19.85
CA PRO A 152 12.36 12.10 19.36
C PRO A 152 11.20 12.97 19.85
N TYR A 153 11.38 13.68 20.97
CA TYR A 153 10.31 14.44 21.60
C TYR A 153 10.18 15.87 21.07
N CYS A 154 11.30 16.54 20.78
CA CYS A 154 11.29 17.94 20.33
C CYS A 154 11.97 18.15 18.96
N ARG A 155 12.47 17.07 18.33
CA ARG A 155 13.17 17.09 17.03
C ARG A 155 14.44 17.96 17.00
N PHE A 156 14.96 18.34 18.17
CA PHE A 156 16.23 19.05 18.28
C PHE A 156 17.41 18.18 17.80
N ASN A 157 18.23 18.70 16.89
CA ASN A 157 19.37 18.00 16.31
C ASN A 157 20.65 18.26 17.11
N PHE A 158 21.28 17.21 17.62
CA PHE A 158 22.49 17.34 18.46
C PHE A 158 23.77 17.60 17.65
N LYS A 159 23.71 17.44 16.32
CA LYS A 159 24.84 17.59 15.39
C LYS A 159 24.64 18.81 14.51
N THR A 160 25.35 19.89 14.82
CA THR A 160 25.43 21.11 14.01
C THR A 160 26.65 21.03 13.10
N VAL A 161 26.44 21.12 11.79
CA VAL A 161 27.56 21.20 10.84
C VAL A 161 28.12 22.62 10.88
N CYS A 162 29.45 22.77 10.95
CA CYS A 162 30.07 24.09 10.91
C CYS A 162 29.91 24.71 9.50
N PRO A 163 29.33 25.91 9.36
CA PRO A 163 29.12 26.53 8.05
C PRO A 163 30.43 26.91 7.34
N SER A 164 31.51 27.16 8.08
CA SER A 164 32.78 27.60 7.50
C SER A 164 33.69 26.46 7.05
N CYS A 165 33.60 25.27 7.69
CA CYS A 165 34.50 24.15 7.36
C CYS A 165 33.78 22.85 6.98
N GLY A 166 32.45 22.82 7.02
CA GLY A 166 31.63 21.66 6.65
C GLY A 166 31.77 20.43 7.55
N LYS A 167 32.59 20.50 8.62
CA LYS A 167 32.78 19.38 9.55
C LYS A 167 31.63 19.29 10.54
N LYS A 168 31.26 18.06 10.89
CA LYS A 168 30.21 17.75 11.87
C LYS A 168 30.73 18.09 13.27
N VAL A 169 30.10 19.05 13.94
CA VAL A 169 30.47 19.46 15.31
C VAL A 169 29.27 19.24 16.23
N SER A 170 29.51 18.87 17.50
CA SER A 170 28.42 18.78 18.46
C SER A 170 27.91 20.17 18.82
N SER A 171 26.59 20.33 18.95
CA SER A 171 25.93 21.60 19.32
C SER A 171 26.35 22.14 20.72
N ARG A 172 27.06 21.34 21.52
CA ARG A 172 27.61 21.77 22.82
C ARG A 172 28.79 22.76 22.70
N PHE A 173 29.44 22.85 21.53
CA PHE A 173 30.58 23.72 21.33
C PHE A 173 30.14 25.11 20.85
N LYS A 174 30.64 26.18 21.48
CA LYS A 174 30.41 27.57 21.03
C LYS A 174 31.32 27.97 19.86
N LEU A 175 32.42 27.26 19.68
CA LEU A 175 33.47 27.49 18.68
C LEU A 175 33.84 26.15 18.02
N CYS A 176 34.09 26.15 16.72
CA CYS A 176 34.49 24.93 16.01
C CYS A 176 35.92 24.52 16.40
N PRO A 177 36.17 23.29 16.87
CA PRO A 177 37.51 22.83 17.24
C PRO A 177 38.47 22.68 16.04
N TYR A 178 37.93 22.64 14.81
CA TYR A 178 38.71 22.44 13.59
C TYR A 178 39.08 23.73 12.87
N CYS A 179 38.21 24.75 12.90
CA CYS A 179 38.44 26.02 12.21
C CYS A 179 38.38 27.26 13.12
N ARG A 180 38.11 27.07 14.42
CA ARG A 180 38.00 28.14 15.45
C ARG A 180 36.92 29.20 15.19
N GLU A 181 36.10 29.03 14.17
CA GLU A 181 34.97 29.93 13.87
C GLU A 181 33.81 29.73 14.87
N LYS A 182 33.08 30.81 15.18
CA LYS A 182 31.87 30.73 16.04
C LYS A 182 30.76 29.96 15.33
N LEU A 183 30.21 28.97 16.02
CA LEU A 183 29.02 28.25 15.53
C LEU A 183 27.80 29.13 15.78
N LYS A 184 27.15 29.59 14.70
CA LYS A 184 25.85 30.25 14.79
C LYS A 184 24.82 29.20 15.18
N LYS A 185 24.20 29.41 16.34
CA LYS A 185 23.09 28.59 16.86
C LYS A 185 21.88 28.70 15.95
#